data_AF-Q8EN34-F1
#
_entry.id   AF-Q8EN34-F1
#
_cell.length_a   1.000
_cell.length_b   1.000
_cell.length_c   1.000
_cell.angle_alpha   90.00
_cell.angle_beta   90.00
_cell.angle_gamma   90.00
#
_symmetry.space_group_name_H-M   'P 1'
#
loop_
_entity.id
_entity.type
_entity.pdbx_description
1 polymer ?
#
loop_
_entity_poly.entity_id
_entity_poly.type
_entity_poly.pdbx_seq_one_letter_code
_entity_poly.pdbx_strand_id
1 'polypeptide(L)'
;MKKILLVVLCMPFILAGCLSPTSVKVVSDAYEAAIVEDDELVARYFSEEYLLQHPAEELTQEMAEDVRNRYGINMMNLKELRNRELQDSYIEEVEKQYGNDDWHIVVAQTNDQEVVVWTIIRGEASYILVNSDRMSFDRYNEEIIN
;
A
#
# COMPACT_ATOMS: atom_id res chain seq x y z
N MET A 1 39.17 40.14 -23.27
CA MET A 1 37.80 40.63 -22.95
C MET A 1 36.89 40.08 -24.04
N LYS A 2 35.79 39.34 -23.85
CA LYS A 2 34.99 38.88 -22.72
C LYS A 2 34.62 37.41 -23.00
N LYS A 3 34.63 36.59 -21.95
CA LYS A 3 34.08 35.23 -21.93
C LYS A 3 32.56 35.34 -22.16
N ILE A 4 31.98 34.57 -23.08
CA ILE A 4 30.55 34.28 -23.04
C ILE A 4 30.39 32.77 -22.95
N LEU A 5 29.77 32.43 -21.84
CA LEU A 5 29.65 31.15 -21.18
C LEU A 5 28.68 30.26 -21.98
N LEU A 6 29.15 29.09 -22.38
CA LEU A 6 28.32 28.03 -22.95
C LEU A 6 27.61 27.33 -21.79
N VAL A 7 26.44 27.82 -21.40
CA VAL A 7 25.54 27.15 -20.44
C VAL A 7 24.13 27.25 -20.99
N VAL A 8 23.81 26.39 -21.95
CA VAL A 8 22.43 25.94 -22.12
C VAL A 8 22.38 24.55 -21.51
N LEU A 9 22.25 24.59 -20.18
CA LEU A 9 21.57 23.66 -19.30
C LEU A 9 20.94 22.46 -20.04
N CYS A 10 21.75 21.42 -20.29
CA CYS A 10 21.26 20.05 -20.23
C CYS A 10 20.76 19.86 -18.81
N MET A 11 19.50 20.18 -18.56
CA MET A 11 18.77 19.67 -17.42
C MET A 11 18.42 18.25 -17.82
N PRO A 12 19.16 17.21 -17.36
CA PRO A 12 18.59 15.89 -17.48
C PRO A 12 17.33 15.95 -16.62
N PHE A 13 16.19 15.71 -17.24
CA PHE A 13 14.93 15.34 -16.59
C PHE A 13 15.19 14.03 -15.82
N ILE A 14 15.97 14.13 -14.75
CA ILE A 14 16.00 13.14 -13.68
C ILE A 14 14.83 13.54 -12.80
N LEU A 15 13.62 13.33 -13.33
CA LEU A 15 12.49 12.93 -12.51
C LEU A 15 12.84 11.51 -12.01
N ALA A 16 13.88 11.41 -11.17
CA ALA A 16 13.90 10.38 -10.15
C ALA A 16 12.76 10.79 -9.22
N GLY A 17 11.52 10.44 -9.63
CA GLY A 17 10.43 10.36 -8.68
C GLY A 17 10.97 9.54 -7.53
N CYS A 18 10.90 10.07 -6.31
CA CYS A 18 11.24 9.31 -5.12
C CYS A 18 10.43 8.01 -5.18
N LEU A 19 11.10 6.90 -5.51
CA LEU A 19 10.49 5.62 -5.84
C LEU A 19 9.93 5.00 -4.56
N SER A 20 8.71 5.35 -4.18
CA SER A 20 7.88 4.40 -3.43
C SER A 20 7.46 3.30 -4.41
N PRO A 21 7.50 2.01 -4.04
CA PRO A 21 6.94 0.95 -4.87
C PRO A 21 5.49 1.26 -5.25
N THR A 22 5.07 0.92 -6.47
CA THR A 22 3.72 1.20 -6.97
C THR A 22 2.65 0.62 -6.06
N SER A 23 2.91 -0.55 -5.47
CA SER A 23 2.07 -1.22 -4.47
C SER A 23 1.86 -0.37 -3.22
N VAL A 24 2.94 0.18 -2.63
CA VAL A 24 2.86 1.09 -1.47
C VAL A 24 2.08 2.35 -1.80
N LYS A 25 2.30 2.90 -3.00
CA LYS A 25 1.58 4.10 -3.44
C LYS A 25 0.08 3.84 -3.53
N VAL A 26 -0.36 2.71 -4.06
CA VAL A 26 -1.78 2.38 -4.18
C VAL A 26 -2.47 2.32 -2.82
N VAL A 27 -1.81 1.74 -1.81
CA VAL A 27 -2.33 1.75 -0.43
C VAL A 27 -2.34 3.16 0.15
N SER A 28 -1.29 3.94 -0.07
CA SER A 28 -1.22 5.35 0.37
C SER A 28 -2.34 6.18 -0.23
N ASP A 29 -2.56 6.08 -1.55
CA ASP A 29 -3.59 6.82 -2.27
C ASP A 29 -5.01 6.41 -1.79
N ALA A 30 -5.22 5.14 -1.43
CA ALA A 30 -6.47 4.67 -0.83
C ALA A 30 -6.70 5.29 0.56
N TYR A 31 -5.66 5.39 1.41
CA TYR A 31 -5.76 6.13 2.68
C TYR A 31 -6.00 7.63 2.47
N GLU A 32 -5.42 8.24 1.43
CA GLU A 32 -5.69 9.65 1.08
C GLU A 32 -7.16 9.86 0.71
N ALA A 33 -7.73 8.95 -0.09
CA ALA A 33 -9.15 8.95 -0.44
C ALA A 33 -10.06 8.82 0.80
N ALA A 34 -9.68 7.97 1.76
CA ALA A 34 -10.45 7.79 2.99
C ALA A 34 -10.52 9.06 3.86
N ILE A 35 -9.43 9.84 3.94
CA ILE A 35 -9.39 11.08 4.73
C ILE A 35 -10.32 12.16 4.17
N VAL A 36 -10.54 12.18 2.86
CA VAL A 36 -11.47 13.12 2.23
C VAL A 36 -12.92 12.63 2.24
N GLU A 37 -13.19 11.50 2.92
CA GLU A 37 -14.52 10.89 3.10
C GLU A 37 -15.25 10.62 1.77
N ASP A 38 -14.49 10.23 0.74
CA ASP A 38 -15.00 9.93 -0.60
C ASP A 38 -15.09 8.41 -0.81
N ASP A 39 -16.23 7.82 -0.42
CA ASP A 39 -16.49 6.38 -0.52
C ASP A 39 -16.36 5.85 -1.95
N GLU A 40 -16.77 6.63 -2.95
CA GLU A 40 -16.66 6.24 -4.36
C GLU A 40 -15.20 6.20 -4.80
N LEU A 41 -14.37 7.11 -4.30
CA LEU A 41 -12.93 7.12 -4.58
C LEU A 41 -12.22 5.97 -3.86
N VAL A 42 -12.56 5.71 -2.59
CA VAL A 42 -12.03 4.56 -1.83
C VAL A 42 -12.35 3.25 -2.55
N ALA A 43 -13.61 3.05 -2.97
CA ALA A 43 -14.03 1.84 -3.67
C ALA A 43 -13.20 1.51 -4.92
N ARG A 44 -12.67 2.51 -5.64
CA ARG A 44 -11.88 2.30 -6.87
C ARG A 44 -10.57 1.56 -6.65
N TYR A 45 -10.07 1.51 -5.41
CA TYR A 45 -8.83 0.83 -5.08
C TYR A 45 -9.02 -0.66 -4.78
N PHE A 46 -10.25 -1.11 -4.53
CA PHE A 46 -10.56 -2.48 -4.10
C PHE A 46 -11.18 -3.31 -5.21
N SER A 47 -11.04 -4.64 -5.12
CA SER A 47 -11.77 -5.54 -6.01
C SER A 47 -13.24 -5.60 -5.65
N GLU A 48 -14.09 -5.91 -6.64
CA GLU A 48 -15.52 -6.07 -6.43
C GLU A 48 -15.81 -7.16 -5.39
N GLU A 49 -15.08 -8.29 -5.44
CA GLU A 49 -15.24 -9.40 -4.49
C GLU A 49 -14.93 -9.01 -3.05
N TYR A 50 -13.96 -8.12 -2.85
CA TYR A 50 -13.61 -7.61 -1.53
C TYR A 50 -14.69 -6.63 -1.03
N LEU A 51 -15.17 -5.74 -1.90
CA LEU A 51 -16.23 -4.77 -1.57
C LEU A 51 -17.59 -5.42 -1.27
N LEU A 52 -17.84 -6.63 -1.77
CA LEU A 52 -19.04 -7.41 -1.40
C LEU A 52 -19.05 -7.82 0.08
N GLN A 53 -17.88 -7.93 0.70
CA GLN A 53 -17.70 -8.32 2.10
C GLN A 53 -17.38 -7.13 3.00
N HIS A 54 -16.75 -6.11 2.45
CA HIS A 54 -16.30 -4.91 3.15
C HIS A 54 -16.84 -3.66 2.41
N PRO A 55 -18.02 -3.15 2.81
CA PRO A 55 -18.62 -1.99 2.18
C PRO A 55 -17.68 -0.77 2.17
N ALA A 56 -17.69 -0.01 1.09
CA ALA A 56 -16.79 1.14 0.92
C ALA A 56 -16.91 2.17 2.05
N GLU A 57 -18.13 2.44 2.54
CA GLU A 57 -18.37 3.34 3.68
C GLU A 57 -17.64 2.88 4.96
N GLU A 58 -17.67 1.58 5.27
CA GLU A 58 -16.97 1.01 6.43
C GLU A 58 -15.46 1.13 6.24
N LEU A 59 -14.95 0.79 5.05
CA LEU A 59 -13.53 0.94 4.71
C LEU A 59 -13.06 2.40 4.81
N THR A 60 -13.84 3.36 4.31
CA THR A 60 -13.53 4.79 4.43
C THR A 60 -13.38 5.19 5.89
N GLN A 61 -14.32 4.79 6.74
CA GLN A 61 -14.31 5.14 8.17
C GLN A 61 -13.11 4.53 8.90
N GLU A 62 -12.87 3.24 8.70
CA GLU A 62 -11.76 2.50 9.32
C GLU A 62 -10.41 3.05 8.87
N MET A 63 -10.23 3.26 7.57
CA MET A 63 -8.97 3.77 7.02
C MET A 63 -8.71 5.20 7.46
N ALA A 64 -9.73 6.06 7.51
CA ALA A 64 -9.61 7.41 8.06
C ALA A 64 -9.26 7.38 9.56
N GLU A 65 -9.79 6.41 10.30
CA GLU A 65 -9.44 6.21 11.71
C GLU A 65 -7.98 5.80 11.89
N ASP A 66 -7.48 4.86 11.10
CA ASP A 66 -6.07 4.47 11.11
C ASP A 66 -5.14 5.67 10.87
N VAL A 67 -5.48 6.52 9.90
CA VAL A 67 -4.72 7.75 9.64
C VAL A 67 -4.74 8.66 10.86
N ARG A 68 -5.91 8.87 11.48
CA ARG A 68 -6.04 9.71 12.69
C ARG A 68 -5.21 9.16 13.84
N ASN A 69 -5.27 7.86 14.07
CA ASN A 69 -4.51 7.16 15.12
C ASN A 69 -2.99 7.30 14.93
N ARG A 70 -2.55 7.43 13.68
CA ARG A 70 -1.14 7.63 13.34
C ARG A 70 -0.75 9.08 13.14
N TYR A 71 -1.68 10.03 13.25
CA TYR A 71 -1.43 11.46 12.99
C TYR A 71 -0.99 11.74 11.55
N GLY A 72 -1.49 10.97 10.59
CA GLY A 72 -1.26 11.14 9.15
C GLY A 72 -0.61 9.93 8.48
N ILE A 73 -0.82 9.81 7.15
CA ILE A 73 -0.36 8.68 6.33
C ILE A 73 1.17 8.50 6.41
N ASN A 74 1.91 9.61 6.41
CA ASN A 74 3.38 9.59 6.50
C ASN A 74 3.91 8.91 7.78
N MET A 75 3.09 8.80 8.81
CA MET A 75 3.42 8.17 10.09
C MET A 75 2.91 6.72 10.19
N MET A 76 2.20 6.22 9.18
CA MET A 76 1.70 4.84 9.13
C MET A 76 2.78 3.83 8.73
N ASN A 77 4.02 4.28 8.44
CA ASN A 77 5.15 3.41 8.09
C ASN A 77 4.81 2.40 6.98
N LEU A 78 4.12 2.84 5.92
CA LEU A 78 3.73 1.96 4.81
C LEU A 78 4.97 1.33 4.17
N LYS A 79 5.01 0.00 4.12
CA LYS A 79 6.16 -0.75 3.60
C LYS A 79 5.70 -1.98 2.81
N GLU A 80 6.25 -2.15 1.63
CA GLU A 80 6.17 -3.42 0.90
C GLU A 80 7.14 -4.44 1.47
N LEU A 81 6.65 -5.65 1.74
CA LEU A 81 7.45 -6.79 2.14
C LEU A 81 7.85 -7.60 0.91
N ARG A 82 9.13 -7.95 0.81
CA ARG A 82 9.63 -8.85 -0.23
C ARG A 82 9.50 -10.30 0.23
N ASN A 83 9.43 -11.26 -0.70
CA ASN A 83 9.30 -12.68 -0.37
C ASN A 83 10.35 -13.17 0.65
N ARG A 84 11.60 -12.68 0.57
CA ARG A 84 12.65 -13.04 1.55
C ARG A 84 12.41 -12.55 2.98
N GLU A 85 11.50 -11.60 3.17
CA GLU A 85 11.08 -11.05 4.47
C GLU A 85 9.82 -11.74 4.99
N LEU A 86 9.15 -12.56 4.16
CA LEU A 86 7.93 -13.27 4.51
C LEU A 86 8.25 -14.70 4.98
N GLN A 87 7.44 -15.23 5.89
CA GLN A 87 7.43 -16.66 6.23
C GLN A 87 7.05 -17.50 5.00
N ASP A 88 7.73 -18.63 4.80
CA ASP A 88 7.44 -19.53 3.67
C ASP A 88 5.98 -20.02 3.70
N SER A 89 5.43 -20.31 4.88
CA SER A 89 4.03 -20.71 5.04
C SER A 89 3.04 -19.64 4.59
N TYR A 90 3.35 -18.36 4.84
CA TYR A 90 2.50 -17.25 4.41
C TYR A 90 2.53 -17.08 2.89
N ILE A 91 3.71 -17.24 2.28
CA ILE A 91 3.86 -17.23 0.82
C ILE A 91 3.01 -18.34 0.21
N GLU A 92 3.09 -19.57 0.73
CA GLU A 92 2.29 -20.71 0.24
C GLU A 92 0.78 -20.45 0.33
N GLU A 93 0.32 -19.80 1.40
CA GLU A 93 -1.10 -19.43 1.56
C GLU A 93 -1.55 -18.39 0.53
N VAL A 94 -0.75 -17.34 0.32
CA VAL A 94 -1.02 -16.30 -0.68
C VAL A 94 -1.01 -16.90 -2.09
N GLU A 95 -0.01 -17.72 -2.42
CA GLU A 95 0.10 -18.40 -3.73
C GLU A 95 -1.05 -19.38 -3.96
N LYS A 96 -1.55 -20.05 -2.92
CA LYS A 96 -2.72 -20.92 -3.03
C LYS A 96 -4.00 -20.14 -3.35
N GLN A 97 -4.13 -18.93 -2.83
CA GLN A 97 -5.33 -18.10 -3.01
C GLN A 97 -5.30 -17.31 -4.32
N TYR A 98 -4.15 -16.74 -4.68
CA TYR A 98 -3.99 -15.83 -5.82
C TYR A 98 -3.10 -16.39 -6.94
N GLY A 99 -2.65 -17.64 -6.82
CA GLY A 99 -1.74 -18.24 -7.80
C GLY A 99 -0.32 -17.65 -7.74
N ASN A 100 0.46 -17.93 -8.78
CA ASN A 100 1.78 -17.33 -8.98
C ASN A 100 1.68 -15.95 -9.68
N ASP A 101 0.57 -15.24 -9.46
CA ASP A 101 0.34 -13.92 -10.05
C ASP A 101 1.28 -12.88 -9.43
N ASP A 102 1.36 -11.71 -10.06
CA ASP A 102 2.15 -10.55 -9.61
C ASP A 102 1.47 -9.91 -8.38
N TRP A 103 1.57 -10.60 -7.24
CA TRP A 103 1.04 -10.14 -5.95
C TRP A 103 2.10 -9.42 -5.13
N HIS A 104 1.64 -8.48 -4.32
CA HIS A 104 2.45 -7.65 -3.44
C HIS A 104 1.82 -7.58 -2.06
N ILE A 105 2.67 -7.58 -1.04
CA ILE A 105 2.25 -7.45 0.36
C ILE A 105 2.72 -6.11 0.87
N VAL A 106 1.78 -5.27 1.28
CA VAL A 106 2.08 -3.96 1.88
C VAL A 106 1.52 -3.92 3.28
N VAL A 107 2.36 -3.54 4.23
CA VAL A 107 1.97 -3.42 5.63
C VAL A 107 1.82 -1.95 5.98
N ALA A 108 0.73 -1.64 6.69
CA ALA A 108 0.45 -0.35 7.28
C ALA A 108 0.40 -0.48 8.80
N GLN A 109 1.20 0.31 9.52
CA GLN A 109 1.06 0.44 10.96
C GLN A 109 -0.12 1.36 11.25
N THR A 110 -1.14 0.87 11.93
CA THR A 110 -2.40 1.58 12.14
C THR A 110 -2.52 2.17 13.55
N ASN A 111 -1.81 1.61 14.52
CA ASN A 111 -1.65 2.18 15.86
C ASN A 111 -0.34 1.65 16.51
N ASP A 112 -0.24 1.75 17.84
CA ASP A 112 0.95 1.32 18.60
C ASP A 112 1.02 -0.19 18.85
N GLN A 113 -0.02 -0.94 18.49
CA GLN A 113 -0.16 -2.37 18.78
C GLN A 113 -0.50 -3.22 17.55
N GLU A 114 -0.99 -2.60 16.48
CA GLU A 114 -1.55 -3.28 15.33
C GLU A 114 -1.00 -2.78 13.99
N VAL A 115 -1.09 -3.68 13.03
CA VAL A 115 -0.87 -3.44 11.61
C VAL A 115 -2.05 -3.94 10.79
N VAL A 116 -2.18 -3.41 9.58
CA VAL A 116 -2.98 -4.03 8.52
C VAL A 116 -2.03 -4.50 7.44
N VAL A 117 -2.17 -5.77 7.07
CA VAL A 117 -1.45 -6.39 5.96
C VAL A 117 -2.37 -6.41 4.75
N TRP A 118 -2.01 -5.64 3.73
CA TRP A 118 -2.74 -5.53 2.47
C TRP A 118 -2.15 -6.48 1.42
N THR A 119 -3.01 -7.28 0.80
CA THR A 119 -2.67 -8.05 -0.40
C THR A 119 -3.14 -7.30 -1.63
N ILE A 120 -2.21 -7.08 -2.55
CA ILE A 120 -2.42 -6.30 -3.76
C ILE A 120 -2.06 -7.17 -4.96
N ILE A 121 -2.91 -7.18 -5.98
CA ILE A 121 -2.60 -7.84 -7.25
C ILE A 121 -2.57 -6.83 -8.39
N ARG A 122 -1.83 -7.16 -9.44
CA ARG A 122 -1.86 -6.40 -10.68
C ARG A 122 -3.11 -6.75 -11.49
N GLY A 123 -4.06 -5.81 -11.55
CA GLY A 123 -5.18 -5.85 -12.51
C GLY A 123 -4.75 -5.44 -13.92
N GLU A 124 -5.71 -5.41 -14.86
CA GLU A 124 -5.45 -5.10 -16.26
C GLU A 124 -4.82 -3.72 -16.49
N ALA A 125 -5.28 -2.70 -15.73
CA ALA A 125 -4.86 -1.31 -15.88
C ALA A 125 -4.12 -0.74 -14.66
N SER A 126 -4.26 -1.36 -13.49
CA SER A 126 -3.78 -0.82 -12.21
C SER A 126 -3.63 -1.93 -11.16
N TYR A 127 -2.91 -1.62 -10.09
CA TYR A 127 -2.89 -2.43 -8.88
C TYR A 127 -4.20 -2.28 -8.10
N ILE A 128 -4.68 -3.37 -7.51
CA ILE A 128 -5.98 -3.45 -6.82
C ILE A 128 -5.78 -4.18 -5.48
N LEU A 129 -6.36 -3.64 -4.40
CA LEU A 129 -6.39 -4.28 -3.09
C LEU A 129 -7.46 -5.39 -3.08
N VAL A 130 -7.06 -6.60 -2.71
CA VAL A 130 -7.93 -7.79 -2.77
C VAL A 130 -8.10 -8.48 -1.43
N ASN A 131 -7.31 -8.10 -0.43
CA ASN A 131 -7.44 -8.60 0.94
C ASN A 131 -6.80 -7.65 1.94
N SER A 132 -7.26 -7.76 3.18
CA SER A 132 -6.69 -7.11 4.36
C SER A 132 -6.73 -8.06 5.54
N ASP A 133 -5.64 -8.17 6.29
CA ASP A 133 -5.65 -8.80 7.61
C ASP A 133 -5.14 -7.79 8.66
N ARG A 134 -6.02 -7.42 9.60
CA ARG A 134 -5.68 -6.59 10.75
C ARG A 134 -5.20 -7.51 11.87
N MET A 135 -4.01 -7.25 12.37
CA MET A 135 -3.37 -8.12 13.37
C MET A 135 -2.50 -7.33 14.34
N SER A 136 -2.30 -7.90 15.53
CA SER A 136 -1.33 -7.38 16.49
C SER A 136 0.11 -7.54 15.97
N PHE A 137 1.04 -6.75 16.51
CA PHE A 137 2.46 -6.92 16.20
C PHE A 137 3.01 -8.30 16.52
N ASP A 138 2.54 -8.92 17.59
CA ASP A 138 2.98 -10.28 17.97
C ASP A 138 2.58 -11.28 16.87
N ARG A 139 1.31 -11.25 16.46
CA ARG A 139 0.81 -12.12 15.38
C ARG A 139 1.49 -11.82 14.04
N TYR A 140 1.72 -10.55 13.72
CA TYR A 140 2.47 -10.13 12.53
C TYR A 140 3.90 -10.69 12.49
N ASN A 141 4.62 -10.62 13.61
CA ASN A 141 5.98 -11.14 13.70
C ASN A 141 6.03 -12.67 13.71
N GLU A 142 4.99 -13.34 14.20
CA GLU A 142 4.92 -14.81 14.23
C GLU A 142 4.46 -15.42 12.91
N GLU A 143 3.45 -14.83 12.25
CA GLU A 143 2.78 -15.41 11.09
C GLU A 143 3.30 -14.85 9.76
N ILE A 144 3.76 -13.59 9.72
CA ILE A 144 4.04 -12.89 8.46
C ILE A 144 5.53 -12.73 8.20
N ILE A 145 6.30 -12.24 9.19
CA ILE A 145 7.74 -11.95 9.00
C ILE A 145 8.61 -13.17 9.33
N ASN A 146 9.66 -13.38 8.52
CA ASN A 146 10.74 -14.35 8.76
C ASN A 146 11.82 -13.84 9.74
#